data_AF-A0A1M5FSV1-F1
#
_entry.id   AF-A0A1M5FSV1-F1
#
_cell.length_a   1.000
_cell.length_b   1.000
_cell.length_c   1.000
_cell.angle_alpha   90.00
_cell.angle_beta   90.00
_cell.angle_gamma   90.00
#
_symmetry.space_group_name_H-M   'P 1'
#
loop_
_entity.id
_entity.type
_entity.pdbx_description
1 polymer ?
#
loop_
_entity_poly.entity_id
_entity_poly.type
_entity_poly.pdbx_seq_one_letter_code
_entity_poly.pdbx_strand_id
1 'polypeptide(L)'
;MKYLILPLLCILVSSSAFSQDKKKKSKTVKTEIVGSAEWKKDHYVIDRDSAYADPRIALKKLMGGNKRFVEGKSIKPRQNTDMIKKLENGQEPFATIVGCSDSRVPNEMIFDQGLGDLFIIRTAGQVSAAASYGSMEFAVLKLKTKLTVVLGHTECGAVAAAVERPENVPGHIVTLINEIKPAVAKCAHLPGNSVNNAVRQNVLDQVANLRDLEPILHKKYVDGEILIVGAVYDIHTGKVEFLQETLLNLPQLKKS
;
A
#
# COMPACT_ATOMS: atom_id res chain seq x y z
N MET A 1 -31.94 57.39 -53.52
CA MET A 1 -30.97 58.49 -53.33
C MET A 1 -29.56 57.87 -53.25
N LYS A 2 -28.73 58.16 -54.27
CA LYS A 2 -27.25 58.11 -54.38
C LYS A 2 -26.44 56.93 -53.80
N TYR A 3 -25.85 56.19 -54.74
CA TYR A 3 -24.49 55.60 -54.82
C TYR A 3 -23.43 56.13 -53.83
N LEU A 4 -22.50 55.28 -53.36
CA LEU A 4 -21.10 55.29 -53.85
C LEU A 4 -20.26 54.07 -53.38
N ILE A 5 -19.47 53.55 -54.31
CA ILE A 5 -18.46 52.47 -54.26
C ILE A 5 -17.07 53.13 -54.08
N LEU A 6 -16.08 52.50 -53.41
CA LEU A 6 -14.65 52.34 -53.84
C LEU A 6 -13.75 51.70 -52.74
N PRO A 7 -12.51 51.21 -53.04
CA PRO A 7 -12.11 49.83 -52.78
C PRO A 7 -10.77 49.66 -52.01
N LEU A 8 -10.33 48.40 -51.91
CA LEU A 8 -8.99 47.84 -51.69
C LEU A 8 -7.78 48.79 -51.55
N LEU A 9 -6.99 48.63 -50.48
CA LEU A 9 -5.54 48.85 -50.53
C LEU A 9 -4.78 48.05 -49.46
N CYS A 10 -3.93 47.13 -49.92
CA CYS A 10 -2.87 46.49 -49.13
C CYS A 10 -1.78 47.51 -48.77
N ILE A 11 -1.36 47.57 -47.51
CA ILE A 11 -0.07 48.16 -47.11
C ILE A 11 0.62 47.22 -46.13
N LEU A 12 1.72 46.64 -46.60
CA LEU A 12 2.75 46.00 -45.80
C LEU A 12 3.52 47.08 -45.02
N VAL A 13 3.66 46.90 -43.71
CA VAL A 13 4.65 47.64 -42.91
C VAL A 13 5.49 46.63 -42.14
N SER A 14 6.75 46.53 -42.53
CA SER A 14 7.82 45.88 -41.80
C SER A 14 8.26 46.78 -40.63
N SER A 15 8.49 46.20 -39.45
CA SER A 15 9.32 46.84 -38.43
C SER A 15 10.07 45.81 -37.57
N SER A 16 11.39 45.87 -37.75
CA SER A 16 12.49 45.67 -36.80
C SER A 16 12.32 44.82 -35.53
N ALA A 17 13.24 43.87 -35.44
CA ALA A 17 13.71 43.12 -34.28
C ALA A 17 13.67 43.85 -32.93
N PHE A 18 13.12 43.15 -31.93
CA PHE A 18 13.53 43.28 -30.54
C PHE A 18 14.08 41.93 -30.08
N SER A 19 15.39 41.90 -29.84
CA SER A 19 16.08 40.78 -29.22
C SER A 19 15.65 40.68 -27.75
N GLN A 20 15.11 39.53 -27.36
CA GLN A 20 15.15 39.07 -25.98
C GLN A 20 15.76 37.67 -25.95
N ASP A 21 17.04 37.63 -25.63
CA ASP A 21 17.78 36.45 -25.20
C ASP A 21 17.08 35.77 -24.01
N LYS A 22 16.14 34.87 -24.29
CA LYS A 22 15.69 33.88 -23.31
C LYS A 22 16.62 32.68 -23.42
N LYS A 23 17.69 32.68 -22.60
CA LYS A 23 18.43 31.46 -22.23
C LYS A 23 17.45 30.44 -21.63
N LYS A 24 16.86 29.60 -22.47
CA LYS A 24 16.20 28.36 -22.06
C LYS A 24 17.28 27.48 -21.44
N LYS A 25 17.36 27.45 -20.11
CA LYS A 25 18.03 26.35 -19.40
C LYS A 25 17.27 25.08 -19.78
N SER A 26 17.82 24.35 -20.75
CA SER A 26 17.43 22.97 -21.03
C SER A 26 17.61 22.18 -19.73
N LYS A 27 16.51 21.91 -19.02
CA LYS A 27 16.50 20.86 -18.02
C LYS A 27 16.72 19.58 -18.80
N THR A 28 17.94 19.07 -18.76
CA THR A 28 18.26 17.73 -19.25
C THR A 28 17.35 16.78 -18.49
N VAL A 29 16.28 16.32 -19.13
CA VAL A 29 15.48 15.22 -18.62
C VAL A 29 16.42 14.02 -18.64
N LYS A 30 16.97 13.65 -17.48
CA LYS A 30 17.68 12.38 -17.37
C LYS A 30 16.66 11.30 -17.72
N THR A 31 16.81 10.69 -18.88
CA THR A 31 16.02 9.52 -19.27
C THR A 31 16.30 8.44 -18.23
N GLU A 32 15.34 8.20 -17.36
CA GLU A 32 15.46 7.19 -16.33
C GLU A 32 15.37 5.80 -17.00
N ILE A 33 16.49 5.06 -16.98
CA ILE A 33 16.55 3.73 -17.60
C ILE A 33 16.04 2.71 -16.59
N VAL A 34 14.80 2.25 -16.79
CA VAL A 34 14.19 1.16 -16.01
C VAL A 34 15.10 -0.07 -16.06
N GLY A 35 15.43 -0.60 -14.89
CA GLY A 35 16.30 -1.77 -14.73
C GLY A 35 17.81 -1.47 -14.62
N SER A 36 18.25 -0.22 -14.77
CA SER A 36 19.63 0.19 -14.44
C SER A 36 19.95 0.01 -12.95
N ALA A 37 21.23 -0.01 -12.57
CA ALA A 37 21.64 -0.18 -11.17
C ALA A 37 21.12 0.97 -10.28
N GLU A 38 21.19 2.21 -10.76
CA GLU A 38 20.67 3.40 -10.05
C GLU A 38 19.15 3.32 -9.89
N TRP A 39 18.43 2.96 -10.96
CA TRP A 39 16.98 2.77 -10.90
C TRP A 39 16.58 1.68 -9.90
N LYS A 40 17.28 0.53 -9.93
CA LYS A 40 17.03 -0.59 -9.00
C LYS A 40 17.21 -0.17 -7.54
N LYS A 41 18.22 0.65 -7.24
CA LYS A 41 18.47 1.20 -5.91
C LYS A 41 17.34 2.15 -5.47
N ASP A 42 16.91 3.06 -6.34
CA ASP A 42 15.88 4.06 -6.05
C ASP A 42 14.45 3.51 -5.99
N HIS A 43 14.24 2.31 -6.52
CA HIS A 43 12.96 1.60 -6.55
C HIS A 43 12.94 0.37 -5.64
N TYR A 44 13.91 0.26 -4.74
CA TYR A 44 14.10 -0.87 -3.81
C TYR A 44 13.87 -2.23 -4.49
N VAL A 45 14.49 -2.43 -5.65
CA VAL A 45 14.63 -3.75 -6.26
C VAL A 45 15.68 -4.50 -5.45
N ILE A 46 15.26 -4.95 -4.27
CA ILE A 46 16.07 -5.68 -3.32
C ILE A 46 15.84 -7.17 -3.53
N ASP A 47 16.92 -7.92 -3.37
CA ASP A 47 16.88 -9.37 -3.33
C ASP A 47 15.91 -9.89 -2.27
N ARG A 48 15.21 -10.99 -2.60
CA ARG A 48 14.19 -11.58 -1.74
C ARG A 48 14.81 -12.09 -0.43
N ASP A 49 15.97 -12.71 -0.48
CA ASP A 49 16.55 -13.37 0.70
C ASP A 49 16.94 -12.34 1.76
N SER A 50 17.37 -11.14 1.32
CA SER A 50 17.57 -10.00 2.21
C SER A 50 16.27 -9.53 2.88
N ALA A 51 15.14 -9.52 2.16
CA ALA A 51 13.84 -9.19 2.71
C ALA A 51 13.30 -10.27 3.66
N TYR A 52 13.59 -11.53 3.40
CA TYR A 52 13.28 -12.64 4.30
C TYR A 52 14.09 -12.56 5.61
N ALA A 53 15.35 -12.15 5.53
CA ALA A 53 16.25 -12.08 6.67
C ALA A 53 15.93 -10.93 7.65
N ASP A 54 15.55 -9.75 7.16
CA ASP A 54 15.30 -8.55 7.97
C ASP A 54 13.92 -7.92 7.65
N PRO A 55 13.01 -7.81 8.62
CA PRO A 55 11.69 -7.22 8.39
C PRO A 55 11.71 -5.74 7.99
N ARG A 56 12.79 -5.00 8.28
CA ARG A 56 12.97 -3.61 7.81
C ARG A 56 13.30 -3.57 6.33
N ILE A 57 14.03 -4.57 5.82
CA ILE A 57 14.29 -4.74 4.40
C ILE A 57 13.01 -5.19 3.69
N ALA A 58 12.25 -6.13 4.27
CA ALA A 58 10.92 -6.49 3.77
C ALA A 58 10.00 -5.27 3.60
N LEU A 59 9.97 -4.38 4.60
CA LEU A 59 9.14 -3.18 4.55
C LEU A 59 9.55 -2.27 3.39
N LYS A 60 10.85 -2.01 3.22
CA LYS A 60 11.38 -1.22 2.10
C LYS A 60 11.08 -1.87 0.75
N LYS A 61 11.14 -3.20 0.66
CA LYS A 61 10.81 -3.96 -0.56
C LYS A 61 9.33 -3.77 -0.94
N LEU A 62 8.41 -3.82 0.03
CA LEU A 62 6.99 -3.52 -0.22
C LEU A 62 6.78 -2.06 -0.65
N MET A 63 7.42 -1.10 0.02
CA MET A 63 7.34 0.32 -0.34
C MET A 63 7.84 0.60 -1.77
N GLY A 64 8.98 0.02 -2.15
CA GLY A 64 9.48 0.15 -3.52
C GLY A 64 8.63 -0.58 -4.54
N GLY A 65 8.06 -1.72 -4.16
CA GLY A 65 7.08 -2.44 -4.96
C GLY A 65 5.84 -1.60 -5.29
N ASN A 66 5.25 -0.97 -4.28
CA ASN A 66 4.12 -0.06 -4.51
C ASN A 66 4.51 1.18 -5.31
N LYS A 67 5.71 1.73 -5.09
CA LYS A 67 6.23 2.81 -5.94
C LYS A 67 6.27 2.40 -7.42
N ARG A 68 6.78 1.21 -7.72
CA ARG A 68 6.79 0.69 -9.11
C ARG A 68 5.40 0.49 -9.67
N PHE A 69 4.46 0.00 -8.86
CA PHE A 69 3.05 -0.15 -9.26
C PHE A 69 2.42 1.20 -9.63
N VAL A 70 2.54 2.21 -8.76
CA VAL A 70 2.00 3.57 -8.98
C VAL A 70 2.62 4.24 -10.22
N GLU A 71 3.91 4.01 -10.47
CA GLU A 71 4.62 4.58 -11.63
C GLU A 71 4.36 3.82 -12.94
N GLY A 72 3.61 2.72 -12.93
CA GLY A 72 3.41 1.87 -14.11
C GLY A 72 4.68 1.13 -14.56
N LYS A 73 5.65 0.94 -13.64
CA LYS A 73 6.96 0.31 -13.88
C LYS A 73 7.10 -1.04 -13.15
N SER A 74 5.99 -1.72 -12.87
CA SER A 74 5.98 -3.04 -12.25
C SER A 74 6.88 -4.02 -12.99
N ILE A 75 7.76 -4.72 -12.25
CA ILE A 75 8.65 -5.73 -12.82
C ILE A 75 8.02 -7.12 -12.84
N LYS A 76 6.86 -7.31 -12.16
CA LYS A 76 6.09 -8.56 -12.12
C LYS A 76 6.97 -9.75 -11.74
N PRO A 77 7.68 -9.69 -10.60
CA PRO A 77 8.66 -10.70 -10.26
C PRO A 77 7.96 -12.03 -10.03
N ARG A 78 8.61 -13.15 -10.39
CA ARG A 78 8.16 -14.51 -10.05
C ARG A 78 6.73 -14.89 -10.50
N GLN A 79 6.22 -14.30 -11.58
CA GLN A 79 4.88 -14.57 -12.14
C GLN A 79 4.94 -15.48 -13.38
N ASN A 80 5.79 -16.51 -13.38
CA ASN A 80 5.96 -17.44 -14.51
C ASN A 80 5.82 -18.90 -14.08
N THR A 81 5.64 -19.78 -15.06
CA THR A 81 5.42 -21.23 -14.84
C THR A 81 6.61 -21.94 -14.21
N ASP A 82 7.84 -21.48 -14.46
CA ASP A 82 9.03 -22.03 -13.81
C ASP A 82 9.02 -21.79 -12.31
N MET A 83 8.48 -20.65 -11.87
CA MET A 83 8.32 -20.39 -10.45
C MET A 83 7.29 -21.27 -9.78
N ILE A 84 6.23 -21.69 -10.49
CA ILE A 84 5.27 -22.66 -9.98
C ILE A 84 5.98 -23.97 -9.64
N LYS A 85 6.82 -24.48 -10.56
CA LYS A 85 7.60 -25.70 -10.34
C LYS A 85 8.57 -25.55 -9.17
N LYS A 86 9.26 -24.41 -9.07
CA LYS A 86 10.19 -24.15 -7.95
C LYS A 86 9.51 -24.11 -6.57
N LEU A 87 8.21 -23.80 -6.52
CA LEU A 87 7.42 -23.70 -5.29
C LEU A 87 6.65 -24.99 -4.95
N GLU A 88 6.80 -26.05 -5.75
CA GLU A 88 6.03 -27.30 -5.58
C GLU A 88 6.28 -27.96 -4.20
N ASN A 89 7.49 -27.81 -3.67
CA ASN A 89 7.93 -28.45 -2.43
C ASN A 89 7.87 -27.52 -1.20
N GLY A 90 7.44 -26.27 -1.36
CA GLY A 90 7.36 -25.34 -0.24
C GLY A 90 7.28 -23.87 -0.61
N GLN A 91 7.05 -23.06 0.42
CA GLN A 91 6.97 -21.60 0.32
C GLN A 91 7.74 -20.94 1.46
N GLU A 92 8.30 -19.78 1.17
CA GLU A 92 9.06 -18.98 2.13
C GLU A 92 8.77 -17.48 1.90
N PRO A 93 7.52 -17.05 2.14
CA PRO A 93 7.14 -15.64 2.02
C PRO A 93 7.95 -14.78 3.00
N PHE A 94 8.31 -13.58 2.58
CA PHE A 94 9.07 -12.66 3.44
C PHE A 94 8.16 -11.81 4.33
N ALA A 95 6.88 -11.66 3.95
CA ALA A 95 5.91 -10.87 4.68
C ALA A 95 4.52 -11.50 4.67
N THR A 96 3.77 -11.24 5.75
CA THR A 96 2.34 -11.50 5.86
C THR A 96 1.57 -10.21 5.60
N ILE A 97 0.55 -10.23 4.74
CA ILE A 97 -0.38 -9.11 4.56
C ILE A 97 -1.76 -9.50 5.10
N VAL A 98 -2.25 -8.73 6.08
CA VAL A 98 -3.60 -8.81 6.63
C VAL A 98 -4.42 -7.72 5.98
N GLY A 99 -5.17 -8.05 4.94
CA GLY A 99 -5.82 -7.09 4.05
C GLY A 99 -7.33 -7.26 3.95
N CYS A 100 -7.98 -6.30 3.28
CA CYS A 100 -9.40 -6.38 2.98
C CYS A 100 -9.68 -7.38 1.84
N SER A 101 -10.84 -8.06 1.87
CA SER A 101 -11.35 -8.88 0.76
C SER A 101 -11.79 -8.08 -0.48
N ASP A 102 -11.74 -6.75 -0.44
CA ASP A 102 -12.12 -5.87 -1.56
C ASP A 102 -11.37 -6.22 -2.86
N SER A 103 -12.10 -6.49 -3.95
CA SER A 103 -11.53 -6.96 -5.21
C SER A 103 -10.59 -5.95 -5.88
N ARG A 104 -10.65 -4.66 -5.49
CA ARG A 104 -9.80 -3.58 -5.99
C ARG A 104 -8.45 -3.50 -5.29
N VAL A 105 -8.21 -4.36 -4.29
CA VAL A 105 -6.98 -4.40 -3.48
C VAL A 105 -6.24 -5.73 -3.66
N PRO A 106 -5.69 -6.03 -4.86
CA PRO A 106 -4.87 -7.22 -5.09
C PRO A 106 -3.45 -7.03 -4.53
N ASN A 107 -3.20 -7.57 -3.33
CA ASN A 107 -1.98 -7.34 -2.54
C ASN A 107 -0.67 -7.58 -3.32
N GLU A 108 -0.55 -8.70 -4.04
CA GLU A 108 0.64 -9.04 -4.83
C GLU A 108 0.88 -8.01 -5.94
N MET A 109 -0.20 -7.54 -6.57
CA MET A 109 -0.11 -6.59 -7.67
C MET A 109 0.24 -5.19 -7.18
N ILE A 110 -0.45 -4.67 -6.15
CA ILE A 110 -0.21 -3.32 -5.62
C ILE A 110 1.15 -3.17 -4.95
N PHE A 111 1.76 -4.28 -4.50
CA PHE A 111 3.12 -4.32 -4.00
C PHE A 111 4.14 -4.84 -5.02
N ASP A 112 3.75 -5.13 -6.26
CA ASP A 112 4.62 -5.67 -7.32
C ASP A 112 5.47 -6.85 -6.85
N GLN A 113 4.80 -7.85 -6.28
CA GLN A 113 5.36 -9.12 -5.80
C GLN A 113 4.83 -10.30 -6.65
N GLY A 114 5.39 -11.48 -6.42
CA GLY A 114 5.03 -12.70 -7.14
C GLY A 114 4.65 -13.88 -6.27
N LEU A 115 4.66 -15.04 -6.91
CA LEU A 115 4.34 -16.31 -6.27
C LEU A 115 5.32 -16.60 -5.12
N GLY A 116 4.79 -16.94 -3.95
CA GLY A 116 5.58 -17.30 -2.77
C GLY A 116 6.35 -16.16 -2.11
N ASP A 117 6.05 -14.90 -2.46
CA ASP A 117 6.65 -13.72 -1.81
C ASP A 117 5.86 -13.27 -0.57
N LEU A 118 4.52 -13.37 -0.62
CA LEU A 118 3.62 -12.90 0.43
C LEU A 118 2.74 -14.04 0.95
N PHE A 119 2.50 -14.05 2.26
CA PHE A 119 1.44 -14.84 2.88
C PHE A 119 0.23 -13.92 3.11
N ILE A 120 -0.93 -14.23 2.55
CA ILE A 120 -2.03 -13.27 2.47
C ILE A 120 -3.26 -13.79 3.20
N ILE A 121 -3.75 -12.97 4.14
CA ILE A 121 -4.98 -13.21 4.90
C ILE A 121 -5.95 -12.09 4.53
N ARG A 122 -7.14 -12.43 4.06
CA ARG A 122 -8.13 -11.44 3.60
C ARG A 122 -9.51 -11.68 4.20
N THR A 123 -10.02 -10.65 4.86
CA THR A 123 -11.39 -10.57 5.39
C THR A 123 -11.95 -9.19 5.07
N ALA A 124 -13.28 -9.04 4.97
CA ALA A 124 -13.87 -7.73 4.73
C ALA A 124 -13.54 -6.76 5.89
N GLY A 125 -13.07 -5.56 5.57
CA GLY A 125 -12.60 -4.58 6.57
C GLY A 125 -11.36 -5.02 7.35
N GLN A 126 -10.60 -6.00 6.82
CA GLN A 126 -9.44 -6.63 7.46
C GLN A 126 -9.70 -7.03 8.92
N VAL A 127 -10.94 -7.42 9.22
CA VAL A 127 -11.37 -7.88 10.54
C VAL A 127 -10.71 -9.23 10.82
N SER A 128 -9.90 -9.30 11.87
CA SER A 128 -9.25 -10.54 12.29
C SER A 128 -10.20 -11.39 13.14
N ALA A 129 -10.22 -12.69 12.88
CA ALA A 129 -10.95 -13.68 13.67
C ALA A 129 -10.04 -14.87 14.01
N ALA A 130 -10.55 -15.88 14.73
CA ALA A 130 -9.76 -17.04 15.17
C ALA A 130 -8.92 -17.69 14.06
N ALA A 131 -9.49 -17.91 12.88
CA ALA A 131 -8.77 -18.46 11.73
C ALA A 131 -7.69 -17.49 11.19
N SER A 132 -7.94 -16.18 11.22
CA SER A 132 -6.96 -15.15 10.87
C SER A 132 -5.77 -15.19 11.84
N TYR A 133 -6.01 -15.25 13.15
CA TYR A 133 -4.96 -15.32 14.16
C TYR A 133 -4.11 -16.58 14.00
N GLY A 134 -4.75 -17.75 13.87
CA GLY A 134 -4.02 -19.01 13.62
C GLY A 134 -3.21 -18.97 12.32
N SER A 135 -3.70 -18.31 11.28
CA SER A 135 -2.95 -18.12 10.03
C SER A 135 -1.73 -17.22 10.21
N MET A 136 -1.83 -16.15 11.01
CA MET A 136 -0.69 -15.27 11.33
C MET A 136 0.37 -16.01 12.15
N GLU A 137 -0.03 -16.76 13.16
CA GLU A 137 0.89 -17.58 13.96
C GLU A 137 1.56 -18.67 13.11
N PHE A 138 0.81 -19.30 12.20
CA PHE A 138 1.36 -20.23 11.23
C PHE A 138 2.43 -19.56 10.36
N ALA A 139 2.16 -18.36 9.83
CA ALA A 139 3.10 -17.62 9.02
C ALA A 139 4.38 -17.26 9.78
N VAL A 140 4.28 -16.87 11.05
CA VAL A 140 5.43 -16.55 11.91
C VAL A 140 6.21 -17.80 12.30
N LEU A 141 5.54 -18.87 12.74
CA LEU A 141 6.19 -20.04 13.31
C LEU A 141 6.65 -21.06 12.28
N LYS A 142 5.86 -21.29 11.23
CA LYS A 142 6.14 -22.30 10.19
C LYS A 142 6.81 -21.69 8.98
N LEU A 143 6.31 -20.56 8.48
CA LEU A 143 6.84 -19.91 7.28
C LEU A 143 7.93 -18.87 7.58
N LYS A 144 8.15 -18.55 8.86
CA LYS A 144 9.17 -17.61 9.34
C LYS A 144 9.05 -16.20 8.75
N THR A 145 7.84 -15.78 8.37
CA THR A 145 7.58 -14.38 7.99
C THR A 145 7.96 -13.47 9.15
N LYS A 146 8.73 -12.42 8.86
CA LYS A 146 9.19 -11.47 9.89
C LYS A 146 8.46 -10.13 9.86
N LEU A 147 7.74 -9.84 8.79
CA LEU A 147 6.96 -8.63 8.66
C LEU A 147 5.48 -8.99 8.52
N THR A 148 4.64 -8.36 9.31
CA THR A 148 3.19 -8.35 9.14
C THR A 148 2.73 -6.93 8.81
N VAL A 149 2.01 -6.76 7.71
CA VAL A 149 1.38 -5.49 7.31
C VAL A 149 -0.14 -5.61 7.43
N VAL A 150 -0.75 -4.81 8.29
CA VAL A 150 -2.19 -4.60 8.31
C VAL A 150 -2.53 -3.54 7.26
N LEU A 151 -3.25 -3.95 6.21
CA LEU A 151 -3.54 -3.12 5.06
C LEU A 151 -5.05 -2.81 4.96
N GLY A 152 -5.42 -1.60 5.37
CA GLY A 152 -6.72 -1.01 5.04
C GLY A 152 -6.72 -0.36 3.66
N HIS A 153 -7.88 0.14 3.24
CA HIS A 153 -7.98 0.93 2.01
C HIS A 153 -9.08 1.99 2.10
N THR A 154 -8.92 3.07 1.35
CA THR A 154 -9.93 4.14 1.24
C THR A 154 -11.26 3.58 0.71
N GLU A 155 -12.37 4.17 1.15
CA GLU A 155 -13.73 3.77 0.73
C GLU A 155 -14.05 2.29 0.95
N CYS A 156 -13.62 1.74 2.10
CA CYS A 156 -13.91 0.37 2.48
C CYS A 156 -15.40 0.16 2.82
N GLY A 157 -16.07 -0.73 2.10
CA GLY A 157 -17.51 -1.00 2.29
C GLY A 157 -17.87 -1.53 3.68
N ALA A 158 -17.04 -2.37 4.29
CA ALA A 158 -17.27 -2.85 5.66
C ALA A 158 -17.15 -1.73 6.70
N VAL A 159 -16.20 -0.80 6.50
CA VAL A 159 -16.04 0.37 7.36
C VAL A 159 -17.17 1.37 7.13
N ALA A 160 -17.58 1.60 5.88
CA ALA A 160 -18.73 2.44 5.56
C ALA A 160 -20.00 1.94 6.25
N ALA A 161 -20.28 0.64 6.19
CA ALA A 161 -21.41 0.04 6.89
C ALA A 161 -21.32 0.23 8.43
N ALA A 162 -20.11 0.19 9.01
CA ALA A 162 -19.92 0.47 10.43
C ALA A 162 -20.12 1.95 10.82
N VAL A 163 -19.83 2.86 9.89
CA VAL A 163 -20.12 4.30 10.03
C VAL A 163 -21.62 4.58 9.90
N GLU A 164 -22.28 4.01 8.89
CA GLU A 164 -23.70 4.19 8.62
C GLU A 164 -24.61 3.58 9.69
N ARG A 165 -24.19 2.47 10.29
CA ARG A 165 -24.94 1.73 11.33
C ARG A 165 -26.37 1.39 10.90
N PRO A 166 -26.56 0.72 9.76
CA PRO A 166 -27.89 0.37 9.27
C PRO A 166 -28.65 -0.49 10.27
N GLU A 167 -29.96 -0.28 10.36
CA GLU A 167 -30.87 -1.18 11.07
C GLU A 167 -31.02 -2.50 10.31
N ASN A 168 -31.23 -3.61 11.03
CA ASN A 168 -31.50 -4.94 10.44
C ASN A 168 -30.39 -5.50 9.53
N VAL A 169 -29.13 -5.48 9.98
CA VAL A 169 -27.99 -6.08 9.26
C VAL A 169 -28.20 -7.61 9.11
N PRO A 170 -28.19 -8.16 7.89
CA PRO A 170 -28.47 -9.58 7.68
C PRO A 170 -27.27 -10.48 8.01
N GLY A 171 -27.56 -11.64 8.61
CA GLY A 171 -26.61 -12.73 8.82
C GLY A 171 -25.32 -12.30 9.55
N HIS A 172 -24.18 -12.82 9.10
CA HIS A 172 -22.88 -12.58 9.73
C HIS A 172 -22.21 -11.25 9.36
N ILE A 173 -22.84 -10.42 8.52
CA ILE A 173 -22.30 -9.08 8.19
C ILE A 173 -22.19 -8.22 9.46
N VAL A 174 -23.11 -8.41 10.40
CA VAL A 174 -23.13 -7.69 11.69
C VAL A 174 -21.85 -7.91 12.50
N THR A 175 -21.19 -9.07 12.35
CA THR A 175 -19.92 -9.35 13.01
C THR A 175 -18.84 -8.38 12.52
N LEU A 176 -18.74 -8.14 11.22
CA LEU A 176 -17.77 -7.20 10.64
C LEU A 176 -18.00 -5.78 11.16
N ILE A 177 -19.26 -5.35 11.16
CA ILE A 177 -19.65 -4.02 11.65
C ILE A 177 -19.29 -3.86 13.12
N ASN A 178 -19.60 -4.85 13.95
CA ASN A 178 -19.36 -4.79 15.39
C ASN A 178 -17.87 -4.72 15.73
N GLU A 179 -17.03 -5.44 15.00
CA GLU A 179 -15.56 -5.39 15.17
C GLU A 179 -14.97 -4.03 14.76
N ILE A 180 -15.59 -3.30 13.82
CA ILE A 180 -15.08 -2.01 13.31
C ILE A 180 -15.65 -0.81 14.10
N LYS A 181 -16.84 -0.94 14.71
CA LYS A 181 -17.50 0.14 15.48
C LYS A 181 -16.58 0.87 16.49
N PRO A 182 -15.69 0.20 17.25
CA PRO A 182 -14.78 0.89 18.16
C PRO A 182 -13.88 1.92 17.46
N ALA A 183 -13.37 1.59 16.27
CA ALA A 183 -12.55 2.50 15.48
C ALA A 183 -13.35 3.74 15.04
N VAL A 184 -14.60 3.53 14.58
CA VAL A 184 -15.52 4.63 14.20
C VAL A 184 -15.75 5.57 15.39
N ALA A 185 -15.96 5.03 16.58
CA ALA A 185 -16.20 5.84 17.79
C ALA A 185 -14.98 6.70 18.16
N LYS A 186 -13.77 6.13 18.09
CA LYS A 186 -12.52 6.84 18.41
C LYS A 186 -12.25 8.03 17.49
N CYS A 187 -12.59 7.93 16.21
CA CYS A 187 -12.32 8.98 15.23
C CYS A 187 -13.52 9.90 14.92
N ALA A 188 -14.66 9.74 15.60
CA ALA A 188 -15.90 10.45 15.28
C ALA A 188 -15.80 11.99 15.37
N HIS A 189 -14.86 12.50 16.16
CA HIS A 189 -14.62 13.92 16.35
C HIS A 189 -13.71 14.55 15.29
N LEU A 190 -13.07 13.73 14.44
CA LEU A 190 -12.12 14.22 13.43
C LEU A 190 -12.88 14.82 12.24
N PRO A 191 -12.42 15.96 11.68
CA PRO A 191 -13.01 16.53 10.48
C PRO A 191 -12.71 15.68 9.23
N GLY A 192 -13.42 15.95 8.14
CA GLY A 192 -13.20 15.32 6.84
C GLY A 192 -14.08 14.09 6.60
N ASN A 193 -13.58 13.15 5.78
CA ASN A 193 -14.33 11.96 5.41
C ASN A 193 -14.34 10.95 6.57
N SER A 194 -15.51 10.73 7.17
CA SER A 194 -15.71 9.84 8.32
C SER A 194 -15.30 8.39 8.05
N VAL A 195 -15.56 7.87 6.84
CA VAL A 195 -15.18 6.51 6.44
C VAL A 195 -13.66 6.37 6.38
N ASN A 196 -12.96 7.32 5.75
CA ASN A 196 -11.50 7.25 5.64
C ASN A 196 -10.81 7.47 7.00
N ASN A 197 -11.38 8.33 7.87
CA ASN A 197 -10.93 8.46 9.26
C ASN A 197 -11.07 7.12 10.01
N ALA A 198 -12.22 6.46 9.86
CA ALA A 198 -12.47 5.15 10.47
C ALA A 198 -11.60 4.04 9.88
N VAL A 199 -11.28 4.07 8.58
CA VAL A 199 -10.33 3.13 7.94
C VAL A 199 -8.97 3.24 8.61
N ARG A 200 -8.42 4.47 8.72
CA ARG A 200 -7.12 4.70 9.35
C ARG A 200 -7.14 4.21 10.80
N GLN A 201 -8.18 4.58 11.56
CA GLN A 201 -8.30 4.15 12.96
C GLN A 201 -8.46 2.63 13.09
N ASN A 202 -9.18 1.96 12.18
CA ASN A 202 -9.32 0.51 12.19
C ASN A 202 -7.97 -0.19 11.94
N VAL A 203 -7.14 0.33 11.05
CA VAL A 203 -5.77 -0.19 10.86
C VAL A 203 -4.93 -0.02 12.14
N LEU A 204 -4.99 1.15 12.78
CA LEU A 204 -4.26 1.40 14.03
C LEU A 204 -4.70 0.44 15.14
N ASP A 205 -6.01 0.26 15.31
CA ASP A 205 -6.60 -0.62 16.32
C ASP A 205 -6.20 -2.08 16.07
N GLN A 206 -6.29 -2.56 14.82
CA GLN A 206 -5.85 -3.92 14.46
C GLN A 206 -4.35 -4.11 14.71
N VAL A 207 -3.50 -3.14 14.37
CA VAL A 207 -2.06 -3.23 14.67
C VAL A 207 -1.80 -3.32 16.17
N ALA A 208 -2.49 -2.50 16.98
CA ALA A 208 -2.37 -2.57 18.44
C ALA A 208 -2.80 -3.95 18.97
N ASN A 209 -3.97 -4.44 18.54
CA ASN A 209 -4.48 -5.75 18.94
C ASN A 209 -3.51 -6.88 18.59
N LEU A 210 -2.92 -6.86 17.38
CA LEU A 210 -1.97 -7.90 16.96
C LEU A 210 -0.63 -7.82 17.69
N ARG A 211 -0.20 -6.62 18.08
CA ARG A 211 1.01 -6.44 18.92
C ARG A 211 0.81 -6.95 20.33
N ASP A 212 -0.41 -6.94 20.85
CA ASP A 212 -0.78 -7.45 22.17
C ASP A 212 -1.33 -8.89 22.13
N LEU A 213 -1.33 -9.53 20.95
CA LEU A 213 -1.89 -10.86 20.77
C LEU A 213 -0.91 -11.96 21.25
N GLU A 214 -1.22 -12.51 22.41
CA GLU A 214 -0.54 -13.66 23.01
C GLU A 214 -1.06 -15.01 22.45
N PRO A 215 -0.26 -16.10 22.53
CA PRO A 215 1.07 -16.19 23.15
C PRO A 215 2.24 -15.93 22.18
N ILE A 216 1.97 -15.82 20.88
CA ILE A 216 3.02 -15.85 19.85
C ILE A 216 3.37 -14.46 19.35
N LEU A 217 2.39 -13.71 18.81
CA LEU A 217 2.70 -12.46 18.11
C LEU A 217 3.27 -11.42 19.06
N HIS A 218 2.68 -11.25 20.25
CA HIS A 218 3.18 -10.31 21.25
C HIS A 218 4.64 -10.58 21.60
N LYS A 219 4.95 -11.81 22.05
CA LYS A 219 6.32 -12.22 22.40
C LYS A 219 7.30 -11.95 21.25
N LYS A 220 6.98 -12.40 20.03
CA LYS A 220 7.85 -12.23 18.86
C LYS A 220 8.02 -10.76 18.48
N TYR A 221 6.98 -9.95 18.65
CA TYR A 221 7.04 -8.51 18.42
C TYR A 221 7.94 -7.83 19.45
N VAL A 222 7.73 -8.02 20.75
CA VAL A 222 8.54 -7.36 21.80
C VAL A 222 10.01 -7.78 21.79
N ASP A 223 10.32 -8.99 21.31
CA ASP A 223 11.68 -9.46 21.10
C ASP A 223 12.33 -8.92 19.82
N GLY A 224 11.57 -8.21 18.98
CA GLY A 224 12.01 -7.63 17.72
C GLY A 224 12.26 -8.65 16.61
N GLU A 225 11.81 -9.90 16.81
CA GLU A 225 11.90 -10.97 15.81
C GLU A 225 10.95 -10.74 14.64
N ILE A 226 9.78 -10.14 14.92
CA ILE A 226 8.83 -9.70 13.90
C ILE A 226 8.50 -8.21 14.06
N LEU A 227 8.08 -7.58 12.96
CA LEU A 227 7.49 -6.25 12.95
C LEU A 227 6.03 -6.34 12.51
N ILE A 228 5.16 -5.58 13.17
CA ILE A 228 3.75 -5.43 12.80
C ILE A 228 3.51 -3.95 12.52
N VAL A 229 3.14 -3.61 11.28
CA VAL A 229 2.96 -2.22 10.82
C VAL A 229 1.61 -2.06 10.13
N GLY A 230 1.10 -0.83 10.10
CA GLY A 230 -0.17 -0.49 9.46
C GLY A 230 0.04 0.33 8.19
N ALA A 231 -0.82 0.12 7.21
CA ALA A 231 -0.84 0.90 5.98
C ALA A 231 -2.26 1.07 5.45
N VAL A 232 -2.47 2.12 4.64
CA VAL A 232 -3.72 2.38 3.91
C VAL A 232 -3.42 2.50 2.43
N TYR A 233 -4.11 1.69 1.62
CA TYR A 233 -4.11 1.78 0.17
C TYR A 233 -5.17 2.79 -0.31
N ASP A 234 -4.76 3.74 -1.13
CA ASP A 234 -5.69 4.65 -1.81
C ASP A 234 -6.13 4.03 -3.14
N ILE A 235 -7.41 3.69 -3.25
CA ILE A 235 -7.98 3.05 -4.43
C ILE A 235 -7.98 3.94 -5.68
N HIS A 236 -7.86 5.26 -5.53
CA HIS A 236 -7.87 6.19 -6.67
C HIS A 236 -6.48 6.37 -7.27
N THR A 237 -5.45 6.32 -6.43
CA THR A 237 -4.07 6.62 -6.85
C THR A 237 -3.18 5.38 -6.92
N GLY A 238 -3.60 4.27 -6.32
CA GLY A 238 -2.80 3.06 -6.18
C GLY A 238 -1.71 3.17 -5.11
N LYS A 239 -1.62 4.30 -4.40
CA LYS A 239 -0.56 4.54 -3.42
C LYS A 239 -0.87 3.86 -2.09
N VAL A 240 0.12 3.21 -1.51
CA VAL A 240 0.08 2.71 -0.13
C VAL A 240 0.80 3.70 0.78
N GLU A 241 0.06 4.28 1.73
CA GLU A 241 0.61 5.07 2.83
C GLU A 241 0.86 4.16 4.04
N PHE A 242 2.12 3.99 4.44
CA PHE A 242 2.45 3.37 5.73
C PHE A 242 2.27 4.38 6.86
N LEU A 243 1.49 3.99 7.87
CA LEU A 243 1.05 4.86 8.95
C LEU A 243 2.20 5.11 9.93
N GLN A 244 2.64 6.38 10.04
CA GLN A 244 3.78 6.76 10.88
C GLN A 244 3.61 6.32 12.33
N GLU A 245 2.39 6.42 12.86
CA GLU A 245 2.00 5.98 14.21
C GLU A 245 2.41 4.53 14.49
N THR A 246 2.43 3.69 13.45
CA THR A 246 2.83 2.28 13.55
C THR A 246 4.30 2.04 13.27
N LEU A 247 5.02 3.01 12.71
CA LEU A 247 6.45 2.92 12.44
C LEU A 247 7.31 3.49 13.58
N LEU A 248 6.72 4.31 14.44
CA LEU A 248 7.38 4.83 15.64
C LEU A 248 7.64 3.71 16.64
N ASN A 249 8.80 3.78 17.30
CA ASN A 249 9.20 2.88 18.39
C ASN A 249 9.15 1.38 18.04
N LEU A 250 9.41 1.02 16.77
CA LEU A 250 9.51 -0.38 16.39
C LEU A 250 10.61 -1.10 17.19
N PRO A 251 10.33 -2.31 17.71
CA PRO A 251 11.25 -3.03 18.58
C PRO A 251 12.53 -3.38 17.83
N GLN A 252 13.66 -3.29 18.54
CA GLN A 252 14.94 -3.75 18.04
C GLN A 252 15.07 -5.24 18.33
N LEU A 253 15.69 -5.98 17.40
CA LEU A 253 15.97 -7.39 17.62
C LEU A 253 16.83 -7.53 18.88
N LYS A 254 16.32 -8.22 19.89
CA LYS A 254 17.12 -8.55 21.07
C LYS A 254 18.24 -9.48 20.62
N LYS A 255 19.49 -9.03 20.80
CA LYS A 255 20.64 -9.91 20.65
C LYS A 255 20.63 -10.87 21.85
N SER A 256 20.47 -12.15 21.58
CA SER A 256 20.66 -13.24 22.55
C SER A 256 22.10 -13.28 23.03
#